data_AF-A0AAV1HUH9-F1
#
_entry.id   AF-A0AAV1HUH9-F1
#
_cell.length_a   1.000
_cell.length_b   1.000
_cell.length_c   1.000
_cell.angle_alpha   90.00
_cell.angle_beta   90.00
_cell.angle_gamma   90.00
#
_symmetry.space_group_name_H-M   'P 1'
#
loop_
_entity.id
_entity.type
_entity.pdbx_description
1 polymer ?
#
loop_
_entity_poly.entity_id
_entity_poly.type
_entity_poly.pdbx_seq_one_letter_code
_entity_poly.pdbx_strand_id
1 'polypeptide(L)'
;MQNAIEFTIPAFSRSGLAHKPQHAQLKLQNRSQQQHRLKHRPSTAAASLRTDQEERLHGSSASSQQNEDELRQARGGLASISGKQHVAVLRGSKVSTIALRERERPLAEYMTLPASQYSVLDAKQIERIDDSTFRCYVGGLRFLGFTIDPVLTVSVDVTDRGPTVRLLSTKLEGSPAVEAANDKFSATMVNKVCWGSLADPGLLELKSDTAIQVALEVPGWFRVIPVEAIERTGSSVMQRILNRMVPRFLKQLQADYELWASGDDSRKPIAAGELSEGSLISDS
;
A
#
# COMPACT_ATOMS: atom_id res chain seq x y z
N MET A 1 6.80 0.17 48.31
CA MET A 1 5.96 -0.99 47.98
C MET A 1 4.51 -0.63 48.27
N GLN A 2 3.67 -0.75 47.24
CA GLN A 2 2.20 -0.78 47.23
C GLN A 2 1.43 0.33 47.96
N ASN A 3 1.01 1.34 47.19
CA ASN A 3 -0.23 2.08 47.44
C ASN A 3 -1.28 1.62 46.42
N ALA A 4 -2.35 1.02 46.93
CA ALA A 4 -3.60 0.77 46.23
C ALA A 4 -4.45 2.05 46.30
N ILE A 5 -5.03 2.48 45.18
CA ILE A 5 -6.13 3.44 45.17
C ILE A 5 -7.19 2.98 44.17
N GLU A 6 -8.41 2.97 44.70
CA GLU A 6 -9.70 2.56 44.17
C GLU A 6 -10.10 3.25 42.87
N PHE A 7 -10.72 2.49 41.97
CA PHE A 7 -11.52 3.03 40.86
C PHE A 7 -12.93 3.36 41.37
N THR A 8 -13.23 4.66 41.49
CA THR A 8 -14.58 5.19 41.74
C THR A 8 -15.30 5.41 40.42
N ILE A 9 -16.49 4.80 40.30
CA ILE A 9 -17.48 5.03 39.25
C ILE A 9 -18.36 6.23 39.65
N PRO A 10 -18.71 7.16 38.74
CA PRO A 10 -19.87 8.02 38.93
C PRO A 10 -21.06 7.55 38.10
N ALA A 11 -22.20 7.33 38.78
CA ALA A 11 -23.53 7.21 38.21
C ALA A 11 -24.35 8.45 38.59
N PHE A 12 -24.98 9.13 37.63
CA PHE A 12 -26.13 10.06 37.71
C PHE A 12 -26.33 10.58 36.26
N SER A 13 -27.50 10.81 35.67
CA SER A 13 -28.90 10.81 36.08
C SER A 13 -29.78 10.73 34.81
N ARG A 14 -30.98 10.15 34.90
CA ARG A 14 -32.05 10.21 33.89
C ARG A 14 -32.88 11.50 34.07
N SER A 15 -33.28 12.17 32.99
CA SER A 15 -34.68 12.61 32.68
C SER A 15 -34.77 13.81 31.70
N GLY A 16 -35.77 13.79 30.80
CA GLY A 16 -36.36 14.97 30.13
C GLY A 16 -36.19 15.01 28.60
N LEU A 17 -37.05 14.41 27.78
CA LEU A 17 -38.32 14.94 27.22
C LEU A 17 -38.24 16.30 26.47
N ALA A 18 -38.53 16.19 25.16
CA ALA A 18 -39.23 17.13 24.27
C ALA A 18 -38.67 18.54 24.01
N HIS A 19 -38.30 18.83 22.76
CA HIS A 19 -39.05 19.81 21.95
C HIS A 19 -38.65 19.81 20.46
N LYS A 20 -39.69 19.80 19.61
CA LYS A 20 -39.70 20.11 18.18
C LYS A 20 -40.18 21.57 18.02
N PRO A 21 -39.72 22.30 16.99
CA PRO A 21 -40.63 23.01 16.08
C PRO A 21 -40.17 22.81 14.62
N GLN A 22 -40.98 22.41 13.63
CA GLN A 22 -42.08 23.13 12.94
C GLN A 22 -41.78 24.57 12.52
N HIS A 23 -41.25 24.72 11.29
CA HIS A 23 -41.56 25.79 10.33
C HIS A 23 -41.56 25.10 8.95
N ALA A 24 -42.70 24.69 8.39
CA ALA A 24 -43.68 25.50 7.66
C ALA A 24 -43.09 26.17 6.40
N GLN A 25 -43.38 25.52 5.26
CA GLN A 25 -43.87 26.12 4.01
C GLN A 25 -43.15 27.36 3.46
N LEU A 26 -42.46 27.18 2.32
CA LEU A 26 -42.66 27.96 1.09
C LEU A 26 -41.77 27.38 -0.03
N LYS A 27 -42.19 27.52 -1.29
CA LYS A 27 -41.56 27.04 -2.55
C LYS A 27 -42.08 25.72 -3.14
N LEU A 28 -43.39 25.52 -3.07
CA LEU A 28 -44.15 24.78 -4.09
C LEU A 28 -44.91 25.79 -4.96
N GLN A 29 -44.17 26.61 -5.70
CA GLN A 29 -44.76 27.52 -6.69
C GLN A 29 -43.74 27.86 -7.77
N ASN A 30 -43.39 26.86 -8.59
CA ASN A 30 -42.69 27.09 -9.85
C ASN A 30 -42.81 25.91 -10.83
N ARG A 31 -43.92 25.15 -10.77
CA ARG A 31 -44.10 23.93 -11.57
C ARG A 31 -45.16 24.02 -12.68
N SER A 32 -45.68 25.22 -12.97
CA SER A 32 -46.82 25.37 -13.90
C SER A 32 -46.66 26.43 -15.00
N GLN A 33 -45.46 26.99 -15.26
CA GLN A 33 -45.27 28.01 -16.32
C GLN A 33 -44.22 27.72 -17.39
N GLN A 34 -43.67 26.50 -17.49
CA GLN A 34 -42.74 26.13 -18.58
C GLN A 34 -43.29 25.11 -19.58
N GLN A 35 -44.58 24.76 -19.55
CA GLN A 35 -45.17 23.79 -20.48
C GLN A 35 -45.83 24.39 -21.73
N HIS A 36 -45.67 25.69 -22.01
CA HIS A 36 -46.29 26.30 -23.19
C HIS A 36 -45.36 27.30 -23.90
N ARG A 37 -44.23 26.83 -24.42
CA ARG A 37 -43.61 27.41 -25.63
C ARG A 37 -42.44 26.55 -26.10
N LEU A 38 -42.32 26.42 -27.42
CA LEU A 38 -41.25 25.76 -28.20
C LEU A 38 -41.47 24.27 -28.49
N LYS A 39 -42.57 23.98 -29.21
CA LYS A 39 -42.52 23.00 -30.30
C LYS A 39 -41.84 23.65 -31.51
N HIS A 40 -40.98 22.88 -32.18
CA HIS A 40 -40.25 23.15 -33.44
C HIS A 40 -38.85 23.81 -33.33
N ARG A 41 -37.81 22.98 -33.20
CA ARG A 41 -36.55 23.07 -33.98
C ARG A 41 -35.89 21.68 -34.03
N PRO A 42 -35.22 21.30 -35.13
CA PRO A 42 -34.74 19.95 -35.35
C PRO A 42 -33.53 19.60 -34.48
N SER A 43 -33.44 18.31 -34.19
CA SER A 43 -32.42 17.59 -33.44
C SER A 43 -30.99 18.04 -33.76
N THR A 44 -30.25 18.48 -32.73
CA THR A 44 -28.78 18.49 -32.70
C THR A 44 -28.32 18.35 -31.25
N ALA A 45 -28.63 17.20 -30.63
CA ALA A 45 -28.24 16.88 -29.25
C ALA A 45 -27.69 15.44 -29.15
N ALA A 46 -26.88 15.03 -30.14
CA ALA A 46 -26.17 13.74 -30.13
C ALA A 46 -24.64 13.91 -30.13
N ALA A 47 -24.11 15.14 -30.02
CA ALA A 47 -22.68 15.41 -30.15
C ALA A 47 -21.97 15.85 -28.85
N SER A 48 -22.68 15.98 -27.72
CA SER A 48 -22.06 16.43 -26.44
C SER A 48 -22.16 15.41 -25.30
N LEU A 49 -22.46 14.14 -25.60
CA LEU A 49 -22.39 13.02 -24.65
C LEU A 49 -21.23 12.04 -24.96
N ARG A 50 -20.41 12.33 -25.97
CA ARG A 50 -19.23 11.49 -26.30
C ARG A 50 -17.94 12.00 -25.68
N THR A 51 -17.82 13.29 -25.40
CA THR A 51 -16.55 13.89 -24.96
C THR A 51 -16.21 13.64 -23.49
N ASP A 52 -17.19 13.42 -22.60
CA ASP A 52 -16.92 13.10 -21.18
C ASP A 52 -16.64 11.59 -20.95
N GLN A 53 -17.05 10.72 -21.87
CA GLN A 53 -16.82 9.27 -21.79
C GLN A 53 -15.47 8.87 -22.41
N GLU A 54 -14.96 9.63 -23.38
CA GLU A 54 -13.65 9.41 -24.00
C GLU A 54 -12.48 9.90 -23.12
N GLU A 55 -12.63 10.93 -22.28
CA GLU A 55 -11.57 11.35 -21.35
C GLU A 55 -11.36 10.36 -20.18
N ARG A 56 -12.42 9.68 -19.71
CA ARG A 56 -12.31 8.66 -18.65
C ARG A 56 -11.63 7.37 -19.11
N LEU A 57 -11.70 7.04 -20.40
CA LEU A 57 -11.04 5.86 -20.97
C LEU A 57 -9.55 6.09 -21.29
N HIS A 58 -9.16 7.32 -21.65
CA HIS A 58 -7.77 7.67 -21.96
C HIS A 58 -6.92 7.88 -20.70
N GLY A 59 -7.49 8.43 -19.62
CA GLY A 59 -6.76 8.65 -18.36
C GLY A 59 -6.38 7.35 -17.61
N SER A 60 -7.27 6.35 -17.60
CA SER A 60 -7.04 5.05 -16.94
C SER A 60 -6.01 4.19 -17.70
N SER A 61 -5.91 4.37 -19.03
CA SER A 61 -4.95 3.65 -19.87
C SER A 61 -3.51 4.16 -19.69
N ALA A 62 -3.34 5.48 -19.54
CA ALA A 62 -2.02 6.10 -19.36
C ALA A 62 -1.38 5.77 -17.99
N SER A 63 -2.15 5.86 -16.91
CA SER A 63 -1.67 5.47 -15.57
C SER A 63 -1.39 3.97 -15.46
N SER A 64 -2.22 3.14 -16.11
CA SER A 64 -2.01 1.70 -16.18
C SER A 64 -0.72 1.34 -16.93
N GLN A 65 -0.42 2.00 -18.05
CA GLN A 65 0.80 1.78 -18.83
C GLN A 65 2.05 2.23 -18.07
N GLN A 66 2.03 3.43 -17.48
CA GLN A 66 3.13 3.93 -16.65
C GLN A 66 3.47 2.97 -15.50
N ASN A 67 2.44 2.46 -14.82
CA ASN A 67 2.63 1.53 -13.70
C ASN A 67 3.21 0.17 -14.14
N GLU A 68 2.81 -0.34 -15.32
CA GLU A 68 3.39 -1.57 -15.88
C GLU A 68 4.85 -1.35 -16.31
N ASP A 69 5.17 -0.19 -16.89
CA ASP A 69 6.53 0.16 -17.30
C ASP A 69 7.47 0.33 -16.11
N GLU A 70 7.01 0.90 -14.99
CA GLU A 70 7.82 1.01 -13.78
C GLU A 70 8.03 -0.34 -13.11
N LEU A 71 7.03 -1.23 -13.13
CA LEU A 71 7.20 -2.61 -12.66
C LEU A 71 8.19 -3.37 -13.54
N ARG A 72 8.12 -3.15 -14.86
CA ARG A 72 9.11 -3.64 -15.83
C ARG A 72 10.48 -3.03 -15.60
N GLN A 73 10.59 -1.76 -15.21
CA GLN A 73 11.86 -1.11 -14.91
C GLN A 73 12.48 -1.63 -13.62
N ALA A 74 11.67 -1.78 -12.56
CA ALA A 74 12.08 -2.41 -11.31
C ALA A 74 12.53 -3.87 -11.51
N ARG A 75 11.95 -4.57 -12.51
CA ARG A 75 12.38 -5.92 -12.92
C ARG A 75 13.56 -5.90 -13.90
N GLY A 76 13.64 -4.89 -14.76
CA GLY A 76 14.49 -4.78 -15.94
C GLY A 76 15.86 -4.15 -15.68
N GLY A 77 16.02 -3.41 -14.57
CA GLY A 77 17.32 -2.90 -14.14
C GLY A 77 17.38 -1.40 -13.93
N LEU A 78 17.87 -0.98 -12.77
CA LEU A 78 18.67 0.24 -12.62
C LEU A 78 19.75 0.28 -13.72
N ALA A 79 19.85 1.40 -14.42
CA ALA A 79 20.98 1.69 -15.28
C ALA A 79 22.26 1.52 -14.47
N SER A 80 23.27 0.85 -15.04
CA SER A 80 24.55 0.69 -14.37
C SER A 80 25.06 2.07 -13.94
N ILE A 81 25.50 2.18 -12.69
CA ILE A 81 26.28 3.33 -12.25
C ILE A 81 27.60 3.22 -13.01
N SER A 82 27.64 3.83 -14.19
CA SER A 82 28.76 3.76 -15.12
C SER A 82 29.91 4.57 -14.55
N GLY A 83 30.90 3.86 -14.00
CA GLY A 83 32.18 4.45 -13.61
C GLY A 83 32.97 3.60 -12.63
N LYS A 84 33.82 2.68 -13.13
CA LYS A 84 34.95 2.06 -12.39
C LYS A 84 34.66 1.36 -11.04
N GLN A 85 33.41 1.20 -10.61
CA GLN A 85 33.04 0.60 -9.33
C GLN A 85 32.50 -0.83 -9.50
N HIS A 86 32.88 -1.70 -8.56
CA HIS A 86 32.41 -3.08 -8.44
C HIS A 86 30.99 -3.05 -7.86
N VAL A 87 29.97 -2.91 -8.72
CA VAL A 87 28.57 -2.78 -8.30
C VAL A 87 27.88 -4.13 -8.42
N ALA A 88 27.23 -4.59 -7.35
CA ALA A 88 26.36 -5.77 -7.36
C ALA A 88 24.89 -5.33 -7.39
N VAL A 89 24.08 -5.99 -8.22
CA VAL A 89 22.65 -5.71 -8.32
C VAL A 89 21.84 -6.88 -7.76
N LEU A 90 21.19 -6.62 -6.62
CA LEU A 90 20.30 -7.56 -5.97
C LEU A 90 18.87 -7.35 -6.45
N ARG A 91 18.14 -8.44 -6.68
CA ARG A 91 16.78 -8.42 -7.21
C ARG A 91 15.86 -9.35 -6.45
N GLY A 92 14.62 -8.94 -6.29
CA GLY A 92 13.55 -9.79 -5.79
C GLY A 92 12.22 -9.38 -6.39
N SER A 93 11.35 -10.35 -6.63
CA SER A 93 9.98 -10.06 -7.03
C SER A 93 9.00 -11.09 -6.49
N LYS A 94 7.77 -10.67 -6.21
CA LYS A 94 6.74 -11.58 -5.74
C LYS A 94 5.39 -11.11 -6.23
N VAL A 95 4.72 -12.00 -6.94
CA VAL A 95 3.27 -11.93 -7.13
C VAL A 95 2.63 -12.81 -6.08
N SER A 96 1.64 -12.28 -5.38
CA SER A 96 0.78 -13.03 -4.47
C SER A 96 -0.66 -12.70 -4.77
N THR A 97 -1.52 -13.69 -4.54
CA THR A 97 -2.94 -13.60 -4.84
C THR A 97 -3.70 -14.28 -3.72
N ILE A 98 -4.84 -13.69 -3.32
CA ILE A 98 -5.79 -14.30 -2.39
C ILE A 98 -7.21 -14.12 -2.94
N ALA A 99 -8.03 -15.15 -2.78
CA ALA A 99 -9.45 -15.06 -3.06
C ALA A 99 -10.19 -14.64 -1.79
N LEU A 100 -11.21 -13.80 -1.94
CA LEU A 100 -12.11 -13.40 -0.85
C LEU A 100 -13.54 -13.30 -1.35
N ARG A 101 -14.51 -13.36 -0.43
CA ARG A 101 -15.90 -13.07 -0.76
C ARG A 101 -16.17 -11.60 -0.52
N GLU A 102 -16.87 -10.98 -1.46
CA GLU A 102 -17.41 -9.64 -1.28
C GLU A 102 -18.34 -9.60 -0.06
N ARG A 103 -18.29 -8.48 0.66
CA ARG A 103 -19.06 -8.23 1.89
C ARG A 103 -20.12 -7.15 1.63
N GLU A 104 -20.76 -6.67 2.69
CA GLU A 104 -21.85 -5.69 2.59
C GLU A 104 -21.42 -4.40 1.87
N ARG A 105 -20.18 -3.95 2.08
CA ARG A 105 -19.57 -2.86 1.33
C ARG A 105 -18.66 -3.39 0.20
N PRO A 106 -18.74 -2.83 -1.02
CA PRO A 106 -17.96 -3.31 -2.15
C PRO A 106 -16.44 -3.21 -1.92
N LEU A 107 -15.68 -4.20 -2.39
CA LEU A 107 -14.21 -4.16 -2.34
C LEU A 107 -13.66 -2.97 -3.13
N ALA A 108 -14.32 -2.60 -4.22
CA ALA A 108 -13.96 -1.46 -5.06
C ALA A 108 -13.84 -0.15 -4.27
N GLU A 109 -14.81 0.12 -3.38
CA GLU A 109 -14.82 1.32 -2.55
C GLU A 109 -13.66 1.30 -1.55
N TYR A 110 -13.44 0.15 -0.90
CA TYR A 110 -12.32 -0.04 0.01
C TYR A 110 -10.95 0.18 -0.66
N MET A 111 -10.79 -0.32 -1.89
CA MET A 111 -9.53 -0.22 -2.65
C MET A 111 -9.24 1.20 -3.16
N THR A 112 -10.18 2.13 -3.02
CA THR A 112 -10.03 3.56 -3.39
C THR A 112 -10.00 4.49 -2.18
N LEU A 113 -10.02 3.94 -0.96
CA LEU A 113 -9.84 4.73 0.26
C LEU A 113 -8.48 5.45 0.23
N PRO A 114 -8.39 6.67 0.79
CA PRO A 114 -7.11 7.32 1.00
C PRO A 114 -6.13 6.40 1.72
N ALA A 115 -4.85 6.46 1.34
CA ALA A 115 -3.83 5.56 1.87
C ALA A 115 -3.82 5.52 3.42
N SER A 116 -4.01 6.68 4.05
CA SER A 116 -4.09 6.85 5.49
C SER A 116 -5.24 6.14 6.21
N GLN A 117 -6.22 5.60 5.48
CA GLN A 117 -7.33 4.84 6.05
C GLN A 117 -7.09 3.33 6.07
N TYR A 118 -5.99 2.84 5.49
CA TYR A 118 -5.62 1.44 5.59
C TYR A 118 -4.94 1.17 6.93
N SER A 119 -5.55 0.30 7.75
CA SER A 119 -5.00 -0.04 9.08
C SER A 119 -3.67 -0.79 8.97
N VAL A 120 -3.37 -1.37 7.80
CA VAL A 120 -2.08 -2.02 7.53
C VAL A 120 -0.90 -1.05 7.58
N LEU A 121 -1.16 0.26 7.42
CA LEU A 121 -0.16 1.32 7.49
C LEU A 121 0.04 1.89 8.91
N ASP A 122 -0.74 1.47 9.90
CA ASP A 122 -0.63 1.94 11.30
C ASP A 122 0.07 0.91 12.23
N ALA A 123 0.77 -0.08 11.67
CA ALA A 123 1.52 -1.04 12.48
C ALA A 123 2.57 -0.31 13.35
N LYS A 124 2.99 -0.90 14.48
CA LYS A 124 4.02 -0.35 15.40
C LYS A 124 5.35 0.06 14.71
N GLN A 125 5.56 -0.35 13.47
CA GLN A 125 6.74 -0.13 12.65
C GLN A 125 6.50 0.82 11.47
N ILE A 126 5.36 1.51 11.40
CA ILE A 126 5.08 2.47 10.33
C ILE A 126 4.72 3.82 10.96
N GLU A 127 5.46 4.85 10.57
CA GLU A 127 5.23 6.24 10.95
C GLU A 127 4.68 6.98 9.73
N ARG A 128 3.56 7.66 9.90
CA ARG A 128 2.98 8.49 8.84
C ARG A 128 3.69 9.84 8.78
N ILE A 129 4.27 10.17 7.62
CA ILE A 129 4.90 11.47 7.38
C ILE A 129 3.85 12.47 6.90
N ASP A 130 3.00 12.05 5.96
CA ASP A 130 1.88 12.85 5.43
C ASP A 130 0.74 11.94 4.93
N ASP A 131 -0.17 12.45 4.09
CA ASP A 131 -1.34 11.71 3.60
C ASP A 131 -1.02 10.52 2.69
N SER A 132 0.11 10.57 1.99
CA SER A 132 0.53 9.54 1.03
C SER A 132 1.94 9.02 1.29
N THR A 133 2.71 9.60 2.22
CA THR A 133 4.08 9.22 2.53
C THR A 133 4.21 8.60 3.91
N PHE A 134 4.90 7.47 3.99
CA PHE A 134 5.06 6.66 5.19
C PHE A 134 6.52 6.24 5.37
N ARG A 135 6.95 6.13 6.62
CA ARG A 135 8.25 5.60 7.02
C ARG A 135 8.06 4.23 7.65
N CYS A 136 8.67 3.21 7.07
CA CYS A 136 8.53 1.81 7.49
C CYS A 136 9.84 1.28 8.04
N TYR A 137 9.81 0.74 9.26
CA TYR A 137 10.94 0.12 9.95
C TYR A 137 10.89 -1.40 9.74
N VAL A 138 11.72 -1.92 8.83
CA VAL A 138 11.65 -3.34 8.42
C VAL A 138 12.23 -4.27 9.47
N GLY A 139 13.32 -3.85 10.12
CA GLY A 139 13.98 -4.55 11.23
C GLY A 139 14.67 -5.88 10.88
N GLY A 140 15.79 -6.16 11.55
CA GLY A 140 16.34 -7.49 11.78
C GLY A 140 16.79 -8.28 10.56
N LEU A 141 17.25 -7.61 9.49
CA LEU A 141 17.77 -8.33 8.33
C LEU A 141 19.18 -8.85 8.61
N ARG A 142 19.33 -10.18 8.65
CA ARG A 142 20.62 -10.85 8.80
C ARG A 142 21.17 -11.34 7.47
N PHE A 143 22.36 -10.89 7.11
CA PHE A 143 23.05 -11.27 5.88
C PHE A 143 24.57 -11.25 6.07
N LEU A 144 25.27 -12.32 5.66
CA LEU A 144 26.74 -12.46 5.76
C LEU A 144 27.31 -12.14 7.16
N GLY A 145 26.56 -12.45 8.23
CA GLY A 145 26.97 -12.15 9.61
C GLY A 145 26.72 -10.72 10.07
N PHE A 146 26.19 -9.86 9.21
CA PHE A 146 25.72 -8.52 9.58
C PHE A 146 24.22 -8.55 9.91
N THR A 147 23.83 -7.74 10.88
CA THR A 147 22.43 -7.39 11.13
C THR A 147 22.25 -5.94 10.71
N ILE A 148 21.23 -5.69 9.87
CA ILE A 148 20.89 -4.35 9.40
C ILE A 148 19.41 -4.08 9.66
N ASP A 149 19.08 -2.84 9.98
CA ASP A 149 17.72 -2.37 10.19
C ASP A 149 17.36 -1.35 9.10
N PRO A 150 16.71 -1.77 8.00
CA PRO A 150 16.30 -0.84 6.95
C PRO A 150 15.12 -0.01 7.41
N VAL A 151 15.21 1.30 7.17
CA VAL A 151 14.16 2.29 7.31
C VAL A 151 13.80 2.77 5.91
N LEU A 152 12.62 2.40 5.43
CA LEU A 152 12.12 2.75 4.11
C LEU A 152 11.23 3.99 4.20
N THR A 153 11.40 4.95 3.30
CA THR A 153 10.40 5.98 3.05
C THR A 153 9.66 5.61 1.77
N VAL A 154 8.35 5.45 1.86
CA VAL A 154 7.50 5.04 0.75
C VAL A 154 6.39 6.04 0.48
N SER A 155 5.99 6.18 -0.78
CA SER A 155 4.78 6.89 -1.18
C SER A 155 3.70 5.90 -1.61
N VAL A 156 2.44 6.22 -1.37
CA VAL A 156 1.28 5.43 -1.77
C VAL A 156 0.38 6.28 -2.65
N ASP A 157 0.25 5.87 -3.91
CA ASP A 157 -0.70 6.46 -4.85
C ASP A 157 -1.92 5.55 -4.99
N VAL A 158 -3.12 6.11 -4.88
CA VAL A 158 -4.37 5.34 -4.92
C VAL A 158 -5.13 5.67 -6.20
N THR A 159 -5.41 4.64 -6.99
CA THR A 159 -6.17 4.74 -8.24
C THR A 159 -7.47 3.94 -8.13
N ASP A 160 -8.34 4.03 -9.14
CA ASP A 160 -9.54 3.20 -9.29
C ASP A 160 -9.24 1.69 -9.30
N ARG A 161 -7.99 1.31 -9.62
CA ARG A 161 -7.52 -0.08 -9.66
C ARG A 161 -6.93 -0.56 -8.34
N GLY A 162 -6.72 0.32 -7.36
CA GLY A 162 -6.08 0.03 -6.08
C GLY A 162 -4.83 0.87 -5.80
N PRO A 163 -4.21 0.66 -4.62
CA PRO A 163 -3.01 1.39 -4.20
C PRO A 163 -1.73 0.85 -4.86
N THR A 164 -0.81 1.77 -5.16
CA THR A 164 0.55 1.49 -5.60
C THR A 164 1.54 2.12 -4.63
N VAL A 165 2.34 1.29 -3.98
CA VAL A 165 3.40 1.70 -3.04
C VAL A 165 4.74 1.80 -3.77
N ARG A 166 5.47 2.89 -3.58
CA ARG A 166 6.77 3.15 -4.20
C ARG A 166 7.79 3.51 -3.16
N LEU A 167 9.02 3.01 -3.30
CA LEU A 167 10.13 3.45 -2.48
C LEU A 167 10.64 4.81 -2.95
N LEU A 168 10.64 5.78 -2.05
CA LEU A 168 11.27 7.09 -2.26
C LEU A 168 12.74 7.06 -1.83
N SER A 169 13.00 6.48 -0.66
CA SER A 169 14.36 6.36 -0.12
C SER A 169 14.45 5.22 0.86
N THR A 170 15.67 4.79 1.14
CA THR A 170 15.95 3.77 2.16
C THR A 170 17.24 4.14 2.87
N LYS A 171 17.25 3.90 4.18
CA LYS A 171 18.39 4.12 5.04
C LYS A 171 18.62 2.85 5.84
N LEU A 172 19.85 2.41 5.93
CA LEU A 172 20.28 1.34 6.81
C LEU A 172 20.71 1.93 8.15
N GLU A 173 20.12 1.44 9.22
CA GLU A 173 20.51 1.74 10.59
C GLU A 173 21.18 0.51 11.21
N GLY A 174 22.06 0.75 12.21
CA GLY A 174 22.79 -0.30 12.89
C GLY A 174 24.20 0.12 13.27
N SER A 175 25.19 -0.74 13.00
CA SER A 175 26.58 -0.42 13.30
C SER A 175 27.13 0.74 12.43
N PRO A 176 28.18 1.45 12.85
CA PRO A 176 28.81 2.49 12.03
C PRO A 176 29.23 2.02 10.63
N ALA A 177 29.60 0.75 10.50
CA ALA A 177 29.94 0.15 9.20
C ALA A 177 28.72 -0.01 8.27
N VAL A 178 27.54 -0.26 8.84
CA VAL A 178 26.26 -0.35 8.12
C VAL A 178 25.78 1.04 7.72
N GLU A 179 25.88 2.02 8.62
CA GLU A 179 25.49 3.39 8.30
C GLU A 179 26.38 4.02 7.22
N ALA A 180 27.69 3.72 7.24
CA ALA A 180 28.63 4.13 6.19
C ALA A 180 28.38 3.46 4.83
N ALA A 181 27.50 2.46 4.77
CA ALA A 181 27.05 1.88 3.51
C ALA A 181 25.94 2.69 2.85
N ASN A 182 25.26 3.61 3.56
CA ASN A 182 24.14 4.40 2.99
C ASN A 182 24.52 5.19 1.74
N ASP A 183 25.75 5.69 1.65
CA ASP A 183 26.24 6.44 0.48
C ASP A 183 26.71 5.51 -0.66
N LYS A 184 26.61 4.19 -0.47
CA LYS A 184 27.17 3.15 -1.35
C LYS A 184 26.09 2.24 -1.93
N PHE A 185 24.81 2.59 -1.78
CA PHE A 185 23.76 1.84 -2.42
C PHE A 185 22.60 2.71 -2.88
N SER A 186 21.85 2.19 -3.82
CA SER A 186 20.56 2.74 -4.26
C SER A 186 19.54 1.62 -4.33
N ALA A 187 18.27 1.95 -4.13
CA ALA A 187 17.19 0.97 -4.18
C ALA A 187 15.97 1.54 -4.89
N THR A 188 15.25 0.65 -5.56
CA THR A 188 13.93 0.91 -6.15
C THR A 188 12.99 -0.20 -5.74
N MET A 189 11.74 0.15 -5.48
CA MET A 189 10.69 -0.83 -5.19
C MET A 189 9.35 -0.28 -5.65
N VAL A 190 8.55 -1.15 -6.25
CA VAL A 190 7.15 -0.89 -6.57
C VAL A 190 6.33 -2.07 -6.06
N ASN A 191 5.22 -1.78 -5.41
CA ASN A 191 4.21 -2.74 -5.07
C ASN A 191 2.84 -2.27 -5.55
N LYS A 192 2.31 -2.95 -6.56
CA LYS A 192 0.98 -2.69 -7.12
C LYS A 192 -0.02 -3.66 -6.52
N VAL A 193 -1.04 -3.13 -5.86
CA VAL A 193 -2.15 -3.92 -5.35
C VAL A 193 -3.36 -3.67 -6.24
N CYS A 194 -3.95 -4.74 -6.75
CA CYS A 194 -5.14 -4.67 -7.57
C CYS A 194 -6.15 -5.72 -7.15
N TRP A 195 -7.38 -5.54 -7.64
CA TRP A 195 -8.48 -6.45 -7.40
C TRP A 195 -9.20 -6.78 -8.71
N GLY A 196 -9.95 -7.88 -8.69
CA GLY A 196 -10.75 -8.33 -9.83
C GLY A 196 -11.79 -9.36 -9.42
N SER A 197 -12.72 -9.65 -10.33
CA SER A 197 -13.72 -10.70 -10.12
C SER A 197 -13.21 -12.06 -10.59
N LEU A 198 -13.53 -13.10 -9.83
CA LEU A 198 -13.32 -14.49 -10.25
C LEU A 198 -14.58 -15.03 -10.95
N ALA A 199 -14.48 -16.26 -11.47
CA ALA A 199 -15.56 -16.89 -12.21
C ALA A 199 -16.82 -17.18 -11.35
N ASP A 200 -16.64 -17.39 -10.04
CA ASP A 200 -17.74 -17.62 -9.11
C ASP A 200 -18.37 -16.28 -8.67
N PRO A 201 -19.69 -16.07 -8.83
CA PRO A 201 -20.36 -14.85 -8.42
C PRO A 201 -20.10 -14.47 -6.95
N GLY A 202 -19.68 -13.23 -6.72
CA GLY A 202 -19.36 -12.71 -5.38
C GLY A 202 -17.99 -13.15 -4.84
N LEU A 203 -17.23 -13.95 -5.60
CA LEU A 203 -15.83 -14.24 -5.29
C LEU A 203 -14.93 -13.24 -6.03
N LEU A 204 -14.08 -12.57 -5.27
CA LEU A 204 -13.13 -11.59 -5.76
C LEU A 204 -11.70 -12.08 -5.52
N GLU A 205 -10.77 -11.47 -6.23
CA GLU A 205 -9.34 -11.68 -6.11
C GLU A 205 -8.68 -10.37 -5.65
N LEU A 206 -7.82 -10.46 -4.64
CA LEU A 206 -6.80 -9.45 -4.36
C LEU A 206 -5.45 -9.97 -4.84
N LYS A 207 -4.75 -9.15 -5.60
CA LYS A 207 -3.43 -9.44 -6.14
C LYS A 207 -2.46 -8.35 -5.76
N SER A 208 -1.27 -8.77 -5.34
CA SER A 208 -0.14 -7.89 -5.08
C SER A 208 1.00 -8.30 -6.00
N ASP A 209 1.50 -7.36 -6.80
CA ASP A 209 2.71 -7.52 -7.59
C ASP A 209 3.81 -6.60 -7.03
N THR A 210 4.86 -7.21 -6.48
CA THR A 210 5.98 -6.50 -5.86
C THR A 210 7.26 -6.78 -6.64
N ALA A 211 8.03 -5.73 -6.92
CA ALA A 211 9.40 -5.82 -7.42
C ALA A 211 10.30 -4.89 -6.62
N ILE A 212 11.50 -5.36 -6.29
CA ILE A 212 12.52 -4.60 -5.59
C ILE A 212 13.89 -4.87 -6.23
N GLN A 213 14.68 -3.82 -6.33
CA GLN A 213 16.05 -3.88 -6.80
C GLN A 213 16.94 -3.01 -5.90
N VAL A 214 18.12 -3.51 -5.58
CA VAL A 214 19.15 -2.79 -4.82
C VAL A 214 20.45 -2.87 -5.59
N ALA A 215 21.06 -1.73 -5.91
CA ALA A 215 22.41 -1.66 -6.45
C ALA A 215 23.36 -1.24 -5.32
N LEU A 216 24.39 -2.03 -5.06
CA LEU A 216 25.37 -1.79 -4.00
C LEU A 216 26.79 -1.72 -4.56
N GLU A 217 27.55 -0.72 -4.13
CA GLU A 217 28.99 -0.68 -4.35
C GLU A 217 29.67 -1.64 -3.37
N VAL A 218 30.33 -2.65 -3.92
CA VAL A 218 31.07 -3.63 -3.14
C VAL A 218 32.33 -2.96 -2.56
N PRO A 219 32.48 -2.90 -1.22
CA PRO A 219 33.65 -2.31 -0.59
C PRO A 219 34.96 -2.96 -1.04
N GLY A 220 36.06 -2.20 -1.03
CA GLY A 220 37.38 -2.65 -1.51
C GLY A 220 37.90 -3.93 -0.84
N TRP A 221 37.60 -4.14 0.44
CA TRP A 221 37.99 -5.35 1.19
C TRP A 221 37.18 -6.61 0.80
N PHE A 222 36.06 -6.46 0.07
CA PHE A 222 35.22 -7.56 -0.44
C PHE A 222 35.52 -7.91 -1.90
N ARG A 223 36.52 -7.29 -2.54
CA ARG A 223 36.87 -7.52 -3.96
C ARG A 223 37.31 -8.95 -4.29
N VAL A 224 37.65 -9.76 -3.30
CA VAL A 224 37.95 -11.20 -3.48
C VAL A 224 36.70 -12.04 -3.72
N ILE A 225 35.50 -11.53 -3.39
CA ILE A 225 34.23 -12.21 -3.65
C ILE A 225 33.72 -11.78 -5.04
N PRO A 226 33.42 -12.73 -5.93
CA PRO A 226 32.81 -12.42 -7.24
C PRO A 226 31.48 -11.67 -7.08
N VAL A 227 31.23 -10.63 -7.89
CA VAL A 227 29.97 -9.87 -7.89
C VAL A 227 28.78 -10.81 -7.97
N GLU A 228 28.86 -11.80 -8.85
CA GLU A 228 27.78 -12.74 -9.14
C GLU A 228 27.41 -13.56 -7.90
N ALA A 229 28.37 -13.87 -7.04
CA ALA A 229 28.12 -14.56 -5.78
C ALA A 229 27.40 -13.64 -4.78
N ILE A 230 27.74 -12.34 -4.74
CA ILE A 230 27.06 -11.34 -3.94
C ILE A 230 25.63 -11.15 -4.44
N GLU A 231 25.45 -11.02 -5.75
CA GLU A 231 24.15 -10.87 -6.40
C GLU A 231 23.23 -12.06 -6.12
N ARG A 232 23.73 -13.29 -6.32
CA ARG A 232 22.95 -14.50 -6.06
C ARG A 232 22.54 -14.61 -4.61
N THR A 233 23.48 -14.45 -3.69
CA THR A 233 23.21 -14.58 -2.25
C THR A 233 22.27 -13.47 -1.77
N GLY A 234 22.54 -12.22 -2.14
CA GLY A 234 21.71 -11.07 -1.76
C GLY A 234 20.31 -11.13 -2.35
N SER A 235 20.17 -11.49 -3.63
CA SER A 235 18.87 -11.68 -4.28
C SER A 235 18.07 -12.81 -3.64
N SER A 236 18.73 -13.91 -3.25
CA SER A 236 18.09 -15.02 -2.52
C SER A 236 17.53 -14.57 -1.16
N VAL A 237 18.27 -13.75 -0.42
CA VAL A 237 17.80 -13.16 0.84
C VAL A 237 16.60 -12.25 0.61
N MET A 238 16.67 -11.33 -0.36
CA MET A 238 15.56 -10.44 -0.73
C MET A 238 14.32 -11.25 -1.12
N GLN A 239 14.49 -12.29 -1.94
CA GLN A 239 13.39 -13.14 -2.38
C GLN A 239 12.72 -13.89 -1.22
N ARG A 240 13.49 -14.38 -0.24
CA ARG A 240 12.95 -15.01 0.98
C ARG A 240 12.12 -14.04 1.81
N ILE A 241 12.57 -12.79 1.95
CA ILE A 241 11.82 -11.75 2.64
C ILE A 241 10.49 -11.49 1.93
N LEU A 242 10.51 -11.28 0.61
CA LEU A 242 9.30 -11.05 -0.18
C LEU A 242 8.32 -12.22 -0.12
N ASN A 243 8.83 -13.45 -0.15
CA ASN A 243 8.01 -14.66 -0.06
C ASN A 243 7.22 -14.75 1.26
N ARG A 244 7.67 -14.08 2.33
CA ARG A 244 6.97 -14.03 3.62
C ARG A 244 6.13 -12.77 3.76
N MET A 245 6.67 -11.61 3.40
CA MET A 245 6.04 -10.31 3.64
C MET A 245 4.84 -10.06 2.72
N VAL A 246 4.97 -10.34 1.41
CA VAL A 246 3.91 -10.00 0.45
C VAL A 246 2.61 -10.78 0.68
N PRO A 247 2.63 -12.11 0.91
CA PRO A 247 1.40 -12.84 1.23
C PRO A 247 0.79 -12.42 2.57
N ARG A 248 1.62 -12.07 3.55
CA ARG A 248 1.14 -11.59 4.86
C ARG A 248 0.45 -10.24 4.74
N PHE A 249 1.05 -9.31 4.01
CA PHE A 249 0.46 -8.01 3.70
C PHE A 249 -0.93 -8.17 3.07
N LEU A 250 -1.07 -9.05 2.06
CA LEU A 250 -2.37 -9.31 1.44
C LEU A 250 -3.41 -9.86 2.44
N LYS A 251 -3.02 -10.77 3.33
CA LYS A 251 -3.91 -11.28 4.38
C LYS A 251 -4.34 -10.18 5.35
N GLN A 252 -3.43 -9.28 5.73
CA GLN A 252 -3.76 -8.14 6.58
C GLN A 252 -4.71 -7.17 5.87
N LEU A 253 -4.50 -6.91 4.57
CA LEU A 253 -5.37 -6.07 3.77
C LEU A 253 -6.77 -6.67 3.60
N GLN A 254 -6.87 -7.99 3.43
CA GLN A 254 -8.15 -8.70 3.43
C GLN A 254 -8.87 -8.58 4.76
N ALA A 255 -8.17 -8.80 5.88
CA ALA A 255 -8.78 -8.70 7.21
C ALA A 255 -9.27 -7.26 7.50
N ASP A 256 -8.49 -6.25 7.09
CA ASP A 256 -8.89 -4.84 7.21
C ASP A 256 -10.11 -4.52 6.33
N TYR A 257 -10.18 -5.07 5.11
CA TYR A 257 -11.39 -4.98 4.28
C TYR A 257 -12.60 -5.61 4.95
N GLU A 258 -12.47 -6.82 5.50
CA GLU A 258 -13.59 -7.54 6.12
C GLU A 258 -14.15 -6.78 7.33
N LEU A 259 -13.29 -6.14 8.12
CA LEU A 259 -13.69 -5.25 9.23
C LEU A 259 -14.33 -3.96 8.72
N TRP A 260 -13.71 -3.31 7.73
CA TRP A 260 -14.27 -2.09 7.15
C TRP A 260 -15.65 -2.31 6.55
N ALA A 261 -15.83 -3.45 5.89
CA ALA A 261 -17.06 -3.78 5.17
C ALA A 261 -18.20 -4.21 6.09
N SER A 262 -17.92 -4.67 7.32
CA SER A 262 -18.95 -4.94 8.33
C SER A 262 -19.45 -3.68 9.05
N GLY A 263 -18.87 -2.52 8.74
CA GLY A 263 -19.18 -1.26 9.42
C GLY A 263 -18.56 -1.15 10.81
N ASP A 264 -17.61 -2.02 11.14
CA ASP A 264 -16.84 -1.94 12.37
C ASP A 264 -15.78 -0.82 12.27
N ASP A 265 -16.08 0.33 12.85
CA ASP A 265 -15.16 1.47 12.93
C ASP A 265 -14.07 1.28 14.02
N SER A 266 -14.02 0.13 14.70
CA SER A 266 -12.96 -0.21 15.65
C SER A 266 -11.64 -0.65 15.00
N ARG A 267 -11.48 -0.39 13.68
CA ARG A 267 -10.25 -0.59 12.90
C ARG A 267 -9.01 -0.19 13.70
N LYS A 268 -8.33 -1.19 14.23
CA LYS A 268 -7.03 -1.07 14.86
C LYS A 268 -6.01 -1.72 13.92
N PRO A 269 -4.80 -1.18 13.82
CA PRO A 269 -3.72 -1.86 13.11
C PRO A 269 -3.58 -3.29 13.60
N ILE A 270 -3.75 -4.25 12.68
CA ILE A 270 -3.64 -5.68 12.99
C ILE A 270 -2.15 -5.99 13.16
N ALA A 271 -1.65 -5.72 14.36
CA ALA A 271 -0.33 -6.11 14.82
C ALA A 271 -0.32 -7.61 15.20
N ALA A 272 -0.53 -8.48 14.22
CA ALA A 272 -0.08 -9.86 14.30
C ALA A 272 1.21 -9.88 13.50
N GLY A 273 2.42 -10.10 14.00
CA GLY A 273 3.04 -10.52 15.24
C GLY A 273 4.55 -10.41 14.96
N GLU A 274 5.38 -10.41 15.99
CA GLU A 274 6.85 -10.33 15.88
C GLU A 274 7.37 -11.10 14.67
N LEU A 275 8.29 -10.49 13.91
CA LEU A 275 9.24 -11.27 13.13
C LEU A 275 10.00 -12.08 14.18
N SER A 276 9.51 -13.26 14.55
CA SER A 276 10.19 -14.12 15.49
C SER A 276 11.59 -14.37 14.94
N GLU A 277 12.55 -13.69 15.56
CA GLU A 277 13.90 -14.18 15.70
C GLU A 277 13.80 -15.63 16.17
N GLY A 278 14.30 -16.59 15.39
CA GLY A 278 14.35 -17.99 15.84
C GLY A 278 13.97 -19.07 14.84
N SER A 279 13.91 -18.82 13.52
CA SER A 279 13.90 -19.94 12.56
C SER A 279 14.58 -19.58 11.24
N LEU A 280 15.83 -19.11 11.36
CA LEU A 280 16.82 -19.27 10.30
C LEU A 280 17.93 -20.10 10.94
N ILE A 281 18.05 -21.34 10.46
CA ILE A 281 19.04 -22.37 10.83
C ILE A 281 18.58 -23.28 11.98
N SER A 282 17.79 -24.29 11.61
CA SER A 282 18.04 -25.67 12.02
C SER A 282 17.46 -26.57 10.93
N ASP A 283 18.29 -26.91 9.94
CA ASP A 283 18.44 -28.32 9.57
C ASP A 283 19.69 -28.47 8.71
N SER A 284 20.32 -29.62 8.96
CA SER A 284 21.69 -30.02 8.70
C SER A 284 22.07 -30.10 7.22
#